data_AF-A0A962V0G1-F1
#
_entry.id   AF-A0A962V0G1-F1
#
_cell.length_a   1.000
_cell.length_b   1.000
_cell.length_c   1.000
_cell.angle_alpha   90.00
_cell.angle_beta   90.00
_cell.angle_gamma   90.00
#
_symmetry.space_group_name_H-M   'P 1'
#
loop_
_entity.id
_entity.type
_entity.pdbx_description
1 polymer ?
#
loop_
_entity_poly.entity_id
_entity_poly.type
_entity_poly.pdbx_seq_one_letter_code
_entity_poly.pdbx_strand_id
1 'polypeptide(L)'
;MLVCFFLPWAWIFAFAYDTHTLAEACYLNALQDMESWVFMASTGLFLFVLISEDMQSLLKTNTDLTTAYEQTVQGWVNVLDLRHQETKNHTLRVTEMTVELAKLAGFTDQDELDRIKRGAILHDIGKVGIPDAILTKPGMLNNEEFEYMKLHPEIA
;
A
#
# COMPACT_ATOMS: atom_id res chain seq x y z
N MET A 1 -15.47 23.46 -10.53
CA MET A 1 -16.66 22.95 -9.82
C MET A 1 -16.90 23.67 -8.48
N LEU A 2 -15.85 23.96 -7.69
CA LEU A 2 -15.95 24.71 -6.42
C LEU A 2 -16.59 26.11 -6.57
N VAL A 3 -16.24 26.87 -7.61
CA VAL A 3 -16.71 28.26 -7.80
C VAL A 3 -18.24 28.37 -7.84
N CYS A 4 -18.94 27.39 -8.43
CA CYS A 4 -20.40 27.44 -8.54
C CYS A 4 -21.14 27.20 -7.21
N PHE A 5 -20.47 26.61 -6.21
CA PHE A 5 -21.08 26.30 -4.92
C PHE A 5 -21.09 27.51 -3.97
N PHE A 6 -20.14 28.45 -4.13
CA PHE A 6 -19.99 29.61 -3.24
C PHE A 6 -20.70 30.89 -3.75
N LEU A 7 -20.98 30.99 -5.06
CA LEU A 7 -21.61 32.17 -5.66
C LEU A 7 -23.00 32.52 -5.11
N PRO A 8 -23.90 31.56 -4.80
CA PRO A 8 -25.20 31.88 -4.20
C PRO A 8 -25.08 32.56 -2.83
N TRP A 9 -24.04 32.21 -2.07
CA TRP A 9 -23.88 32.65 -0.67
C TRP A 9 -23.24 34.03 -0.55
N ALA A 10 -22.37 34.40 -1.48
CA ALA A 10 -21.81 35.76 -1.57
C ALA A 10 -22.89 36.83 -1.83
N TRP A 11 -23.96 36.47 -2.55
CA TRP A 11 -25.08 37.35 -2.83
C TRP A 11 -25.99 37.56 -1.61
N ILE A 12 -26.15 36.53 -0.77
CA ILE A 12 -26.97 36.57 0.45
C ILE A 12 -26.31 37.42 1.56
N PHE A 13 -24.99 37.26 1.76
CA PHE A 13 -24.22 38.08 2.71
C PHE A 13 -24.25 39.59 2.37
N ALA A 14 -24.35 39.94 1.09
CA ALA A 14 -24.46 41.33 0.65
C ALA A 14 -25.83 41.96 0.90
N PHE A 15 -26.89 41.15 1.01
CA PHE A 15 -28.27 41.61 1.20
C PHE A 15 -28.62 41.90 2.67
N ALA A 16 -27.95 41.24 3.63
CA ALA A 16 -28.24 41.39 5.06
C ALA A 16 -27.73 42.70 5.70
N TYR A 17 -26.96 43.52 4.98
CA TYR A 17 -26.30 44.72 5.55
C TYR A 17 -27.19 45.98 5.61
N ASP A 18 -28.39 46.00 5.02
CA ASP A 18 -29.10 47.27 4.70
C ASP A 18 -30.39 47.59 5.51
N THR A 19 -30.67 47.00 6.67
CA THR A 19 -31.83 47.42 7.49
C THR A 19 -31.57 47.39 9.00
N HIS A 20 -31.48 48.56 9.65
CA HIS A 20 -31.28 48.67 11.10
C HIS A 20 -32.49 49.26 11.85
N THR A 21 -33.25 48.41 12.56
CA THR A 21 -33.92 48.73 13.83
C THR A 21 -33.63 47.64 14.89
N LEU A 22 -33.63 48.00 16.19
CA LEU A 22 -33.06 47.16 17.27
C LEU A 22 -33.81 45.84 17.55
N ALA A 23 -35.11 45.76 17.28
CA ALA A 23 -35.89 44.51 17.42
C ALA A 23 -35.64 43.55 16.24
N GLU A 24 -35.35 44.10 15.06
CA GLU A 24 -34.96 43.33 13.87
C GLU A 24 -33.53 42.78 14.00
N ALA A 25 -32.64 43.49 14.72
CA ALA A 25 -31.25 43.07 14.91
C ALA A 25 -31.09 41.69 15.59
N CYS A 26 -31.89 41.37 16.61
CA CYS A 26 -31.83 40.05 17.27
C CYS A 26 -32.31 38.92 16.35
N TYR A 27 -33.34 39.19 15.53
CA TYR A 27 -33.88 38.24 14.58
C TYR A 27 -32.93 38.03 13.38
N LEU A 28 -32.32 39.11 12.89
CA LEU A 28 -31.31 39.09 11.83
C LEU A 28 -30.05 38.32 12.25
N ASN A 29 -29.56 38.52 13.48
CA ASN A 29 -28.41 37.77 14.00
C ASN A 29 -28.72 36.26 14.09
N ALA A 30 -29.91 35.88 14.59
CA ALA A 30 -30.29 34.47 14.69
C ALA A 30 -30.44 33.79 13.32
N LEU A 31 -30.96 34.52 12.31
CA LEU A 31 -31.03 34.04 10.94
C LEU A 31 -29.63 33.91 10.31
N GLN A 32 -28.75 34.89 10.52
CA GLN A 32 -27.39 34.90 9.99
C GLN A 32 -26.52 33.79 10.61
N ASP A 33 -26.70 33.50 11.90
CA ASP A 33 -26.08 32.36 12.56
C ASP A 33 -26.58 31.05 11.94
N MET A 34 -27.90 30.89 11.75
CA MET A 34 -28.49 29.70 11.13
C MET A 34 -27.94 29.46 9.72
N GLU A 35 -27.82 30.51 8.90
CA GLU A 35 -27.21 30.43 7.57
C GLU A 35 -25.74 30.00 7.62
N SER A 36 -24.97 30.54 8.58
CA SER A 36 -23.57 30.17 8.79
C SER A 36 -23.43 28.69 9.16
N TRP A 37 -24.30 28.17 10.02
CA TRP A 37 -24.32 26.75 10.39
C TRP A 37 -24.72 25.84 9.22
N VAL A 38 -25.73 26.22 8.42
CA VAL A 38 -26.13 25.48 7.22
C VAL A 38 -25.00 25.44 6.19
N PHE A 39 -24.29 26.56 6.02
CA PHE A 39 -23.13 26.64 5.17
C PHE A 39 -21.99 25.74 5.67
N MET A 40 -21.63 25.81 6.95
CA MET A 40 -20.59 24.96 7.54
C MET A 40 -20.94 23.47 7.42
N ALA A 41 -22.20 23.10 7.65
CA ALA A 41 -22.65 21.71 7.55
C ALA A 41 -22.63 21.20 6.09
N SER A 42 -23.11 22.01 5.14
CA SER A 42 -23.15 21.63 3.72
C SER A 42 -21.75 21.54 3.10
N THR A 43 -20.89 22.52 3.36
CA THR A 43 -19.48 22.49 2.90
C THR A 43 -18.70 21.38 3.61
N GLY A 44 -18.93 21.16 4.90
CA GLY A 44 -18.34 20.06 5.66
C GLY A 44 -18.72 18.69 5.11
N LEU A 45 -20.01 18.47 4.83
CA LEU A 45 -20.48 17.22 4.22
C LEU A 45 -19.91 17.01 2.82
N PHE A 46 -19.87 18.06 2.00
CA PHE A 46 -19.29 17.98 0.66
C PHE A 46 -17.80 17.63 0.68
N LEU A 47 -17.02 18.31 1.53
CA LEU A 47 -15.59 18.00 1.71
C LEU A 47 -15.40 16.59 2.28
N PHE A 48 -16.22 16.18 3.25
CA PHE A 48 -16.16 14.83 3.81
C PHE A 48 -16.37 13.76 2.74
N VAL A 49 -17.38 13.93 1.87
CA VAL A 49 -17.63 12.99 0.76
C VAL A 49 -16.44 12.93 -0.18
N LEU A 50 -15.94 14.07 -0.66
CA LEU A 50 -14.79 14.11 -1.57
C LEU A 50 -13.53 13.46 -0.96
N ILE A 51 -13.24 13.78 0.30
CA ILE A 51 -12.08 13.21 1.01
C ILE A 51 -12.28 11.70 1.20
N SER A 52 -13.49 11.25 1.51
CA SER A 52 -13.76 9.82 1.72
C SER A 52 -13.58 9.00 0.44
N GLU A 53 -13.99 9.54 -0.71
CA GLU A 53 -13.79 8.89 -2.01
C GLU A 53 -12.31 8.82 -2.40
N ASP A 54 -11.58 9.93 -2.24
CA ASP A 54 -10.14 9.98 -2.53
C ASP A 54 -9.35 9.05 -1.60
N MET A 55 -9.69 9.04 -0.31
CA MET A 55 -9.08 8.14 0.68
C MET A 55 -9.31 6.67 0.31
N GLN A 56 -10.51 6.29 -0.13
CA GLN A 56 -10.79 4.92 -0.58
C GLN A 56 -10.01 4.57 -1.85
N SER A 57 -9.90 5.51 -2.80
CA SER A 57 -9.12 5.33 -4.03
C SER A 57 -7.63 5.13 -3.72
N LEU A 58 -7.08 5.92 -2.80
CA LEU A 58 -5.71 5.80 -2.33
C LEU A 58 -5.45 4.45 -1.66
N LEU A 59 -6.32 4.04 -0.73
CA LEU A 59 -6.21 2.76 -0.04
C LEU A 59 -6.31 1.58 -1.01
N LYS A 60 -7.24 1.65 -1.96
CA LYS A 60 -7.39 0.63 -3.01
C LYS A 60 -6.15 0.54 -3.87
N THR A 61 -5.65 1.67 -4.36
CA THR A 61 -4.43 1.71 -5.19
C THR A 61 -3.23 1.16 -4.44
N ASN A 62 -3.08 1.48 -3.16
CA ASN A 62 -1.99 0.94 -2.33
C ASN A 62 -2.10 -0.59 -2.15
N THR A 63 -3.32 -1.09 -1.92
CA THR A 63 -3.57 -2.53 -1.80
C THR A 63 -3.33 -3.25 -3.12
N ASP A 64 -3.79 -2.68 -4.24
CA ASP A 64 -3.58 -3.22 -5.59
C ASP A 64 -2.09 -3.26 -5.95
N LEU A 65 -1.33 -2.22 -5.60
CA LEU A 65 0.13 -2.19 -5.77
C LEU A 65 0.83 -3.28 -4.94
N THR A 66 0.44 -3.43 -3.68
CA THR A 66 0.99 -4.46 -2.79
C THR A 66 0.70 -5.86 -3.34
N THR A 67 -0.53 -6.08 -3.80
CA THR A 67 -0.96 -7.36 -4.39
C THR A 67 -0.20 -7.66 -5.68
N ALA A 68 -0.06 -6.67 -6.58
CA ALA A 68 0.67 -6.84 -7.83
C ALA A 68 2.16 -7.11 -7.59
N TYR A 69 2.75 -6.47 -6.58
CA TYR A 69 4.12 -6.74 -6.16
C TYR A 69 4.28 -8.18 -5.66
N GLU A 70 3.38 -8.64 -4.77
CA GLU A 70 3.41 -10.02 -4.25
C GLU A 70 3.23 -11.06 -5.36
N GLN A 71 2.32 -10.81 -6.30
CA GLN A 71 2.14 -11.67 -7.48
C GLN A 71 3.39 -11.72 -8.36
N THR A 72 4.09 -10.59 -8.53
CA THR A 72 5.33 -10.53 -9.29
C THR A 72 6.43 -11.35 -8.61
N VAL A 73 6.61 -11.18 -7.29
CA VAL A 73 7.55 -11.96 -6.49
C VAL A 73 7.25 -13.45 -6.59
N GLN A 74 5.99 -13.85 -6.43
CA GLN A 74 5.59 -15.24 -6.56
C GLN A 74 5.83 -15.79 -7.99
N GLY A 75 5.63 -14.96 -9.01
CA GLY A 75 5.97 -15.30 -10.40
C GLY A 75 7.45 -15.62 -10.57
N TRP A 76 8.34 -14.80 -10.00
CA TRP A 76 9.79 -15.03 -10.03
C TRP A 76 10.18 -16.33 -9.33
N VAL A 77 9.62 -16.59 -8.15
CA VAL A 77 9.83 -17.85 -7.40
C VAL A 77 9.42 -19.04 -8.25
N ASN A 78 8.24 -18.99 -8.87
CA ASN A 78 7.75 -20.08 -9.71
C ASN A 78 8.65 -20.31 -10.93
N VAL A 79 9.16 -19.24 -11.56
CA VAL A 79 10.09 -19.36 -12.68
C VAL A 79 11.41 -19.99 -12.23
N LEU A 80 11.92 -19.59 -11.06
CA LEU A 80 13.13 -20.18 -10.50
C LEU A 80 12.93 -21.65 -10.14
N ASP A 81 11.81 -22.01 -9.50
CA ASP A 81 11.44 -23.39 -9.17
C ASP A 81 11.21 -24.26 -10.43
N LEU A 82 10.85 -23.66 -11.58
CA LEU A 82 10.74 -24.38 -12.86
C LEU A 82 12.12 -24.65 -13.48
N ARG A 83 13.04 -23.71 -13.30
CA ARG A 83 14.40 -23.78 -13.86
C ARG A 83 15.33 -24.63 -13.01
N HIS A 84 15.23 -24.50 -11.69
CA HIS A 84 16.00 -25.24 -10.70
C HIS A 84 15.19 -26.48 -10.31
N GLN A 85 15.81 -27.67 -10.30
CA GLN A 85 15.10 -28.95 -10.07
C GLN A 85 14.67 -29.18 -8.60
N GLU A 86 14.53 -28.12 -7.80
CA GLU A 86 14.07 -28.23 -6.43
C GLU A 86 12.63 -28.71 -6.38
N THR A 87 12.29 -29.39 -5.28
CA THR A 87 10.91 -29.86 -5.09
C THR A 87 9.93 -28.70 -5.15
N LYS A 88 8.83 -28.87 -5.89
CA LYS A 88 7.69 -27.94 -5.85
C LYS A 88 7.35 -27.64 -4.38
N ASN A 89 7.16 -26.36 -4.07
CA ASN A 89 6.87 -25.84 -2.73
C ASN A 89 8.07 -25.81 -1.75
N HIS A 90 9.32 -26.01 -2.18
CA HIS A 90 10.50 -25.86 -1.31
C HIS A 90 10.54 -24.46 -0.67
N THR A 91 10.49 -23.43 -1.51
CA THR A 91 10.54 -22.02 -1.08
C THR A 91 9.42 -21.67 -0.10
N LEU A 92 8.21 -22.19 -0.33
CA LEU A 92 7.08 -21.99 0.58
C LEU A 92 7.31 -22.63 1.94
N ARG A 93 7.78 -23.89 1.99
CA ARG A 93 8.06 -24.58 3.26
C ARG A 93 9.17 -23.87 4.05
N VAL A 94 10.24 -23.44 3.38
CA VAL A 94 11.34 -22.69 4.03
C VAL A 94 10.83 -21.36 4.57
N THR A 95 9.99 -20.66 3.81
CA THR A 95 9.38 -19.40 4.24
C THR A 95 8.52 -19.59 5.48
N GLU A 96 7.62 -20.58 5.49
CA GLU A 96 6.77 -20.88 6.65
C GLU A 96 7.60 -21.21 7.90
N MET A 97 8.60 -22.08 7.76
CA MET A 97 9.51 -22.42 8.87
C MET A 97 10.28 -21.20 9.38
N THR A 98 10.71 -20.31 8.48
CA THR A 98 11.47 -19.10 8.84
C THR A 98 10.60 -18.12 9.63
N VAL A 99 9.34 -17.92 9.21
CA VAL A 99 8.40 -17.03 9.91
C VAL A 99 8.04 -17.58 11.29
N GLU A 100 7.79 -18.89 11.40
CA GLU A 100 7.52 -19.51 12.71
C GLU A 100 8.74 -19.44 13.64
N LEU A 101 9.95 -19.64 13.10
CA LEU A 101 11.18 -19.47 13.86
C LEU A 101 11.35 -18.02 14.34
N ALA A 102 11.06 -17.02 13.50
CA ALA A 102 11.11 -15.62 13.88
C ALA A 102 10.12 -15.30 15.03
N LYS A 103 8.88 -15.79 14.95
CA LYS A 103 7.91 -15.64 16.04
C LYS A 103 8.43 -16.24 17.35
N LEU A 104 9.01 -17.44 17.30
CA LEU A 104 9.61 -18.09 18.47
C LEU A 104 10.84 -17.34 19.02
N ALA A 105 11.56 -16.63 18.16
CA ALA A 105 12.68 -15.78 18.55
C ALA A 105 12.25 -14.43 19.16
N GLY A 106 10.95 -14.16 19.26
CA GLY A 106 10.40 -12.97 19.91
C GLY A 106 10.04 -11.82 18.96
N PHE A 107 10.05 -12.04 17.64
CA PHE A 107 9.53 -11.06 16.68
C PHE A 107 8.00 -11.04 16.74
N THR A 108 7.44 -9.94 17.24
CA THR A 108 5.98 -9.76 17.39
C THR A 108 5.40 -8.69 16.46
N ASP A 109 6.25 -7.85 15.88
CA ASP A 109 5.81 -6.82 14.94
C ASP A 109 5.47 -7.43 13.57
N GLN A 110 4.30 -7.10 13.05
CA GLN A 110 3.81 -7.68 11.80
C GLN A 110 4.63 -7.20 10.60
N ASP A 111 5.05 -5.94 10.59
CA ASP A 111 5.85 -5.38 9.50
C ASP A 111 7.24 -6.05 9.46
N GLU A 112 7.86 -6.32 10.61
CA GLU A 112 9.09 -7.11 10.69
C GLU A 112 8.92 -8.55 10.17
N LEU A 113 7.84 -9.24 10.59
CA LEU A 113 7.56 -10.59 10.12
C LEU A 113 7.33 -10.64 8.60
N ASP A 114 6.65 -9.64 8.04
CA ASP A 114 6.42 -9.55 6.59
C ASP A 114 7.72 -9.27 5.82
N ARG A 115 8.64 -8.49 6.38
CA ARG A 115 9.99 -8.30 5.82
C ARG A 115 10.80 -9.60 5.83
N ILE A 116 10.77 -10.33 6.95
CA ILE A 116 11.44 -11.64 7.07
C ILE A 116 10.85 -12.63 6.07
N LYS A 117 9.52 -12.70 5.97
CA LYS A 117 8.81 -13.55 5.01
C LYS A 117 9.26 -13.26 3.57
N ARG A 118 9.31 -11.98 3.17
CA ARG A 118 9.77 -11.56 1.83
C ARG A 118 11.23 -11.95 1.58
N GLY A 119 12.10 -11.77 2.58
CA GLY A 119 13.50 -12.20 2.51
C GLY A 119 13.65 -13.71 2.33
N ALA A 120 12.86 -14.51 3.07
CA ALA A 120 12.88 -15.97 2.94
C ALA A 120 12.37 -16.44 1.57
N ILE A 121 11.33 -15.82 1.02
CA ILE A 121 10.81 -16.13 -0.32
C ILE A 121 11.88 -15.86 -1.39
N LEU A 122 12.65 -14.78 -1.23
CA LEU A 122 13.61 -14.31 -2.23
C LEU A 122 15.05 -14.77 -1.99
N HIS A 123 15.35 -15.53 -0.93
CA HIS A 123 16.72 -15.83 -0.50
C HIS A 123 17.61 -16.43 -1.60
N ASP A 124 17.00 -17.17 -2.53
CA ASP A 124 17.67 -17.88 -3.62
C ASP A 124 17.51 -17.17 -4.98
N ILE A 125 16.92 -15.97 -5.04
CA ILE A 125 16.60 -15.30 -6.31
C ILE A 125 17.83 -15.10 -7.21
N GLY A 126 19.00 -14.88 -6.64
CA GLY A 126 20.24 -14.71 -7.40
C GLY A 126 20.73 -15.98 -8.12
N LYS A 127 20.12 -17.15 -7.88
CA LYS A 127 20.29 -18.34 -8.74
C LYS A 127 19.88 -18.06 -10.19
N VAL A 128 19.08 -17.02 -10.44
CA VAL A 128 18.78 -16.53 -11.79
C VAL A 128 20.05 -16.22 -12.60
N GLY A 129 21.12 -15.75 -11.96
CA GLY A 129 22.39 -15.42 -12.62
C GLY A 129 23.36 -16.60 -12.78
N ILE A 130 23.06 -17.77 -12.24
CA ILE A 130 23.92 -18.96 -12.33
C ILE A 130 23.64 -19.68 -13.66
N PRO A 131 24.64 -20.01 -14.49
CA PRO A 131 24.44 -20.72 -15.76
C PRO A 131 23.76 -22.10 -15.59
N ASP A 132 22.90 -22.49 -16.54
CA ASP A 132 22.18 -23.78 -16.49
C ASP A 132 23.11 -24.99 -16.42
N ALA A 133 24.27 -24.91 -17.08
CA ALA A 133 25.30 -25.95 -17.04
C ALA A 133 25.84 -26.24 -15.63
N ILE A 134 25.69 -25.29 -14.71
CA ILE A 134 26.04 -25.42 -13.28
C ILE A 134 24.76 -25.68 -12.47
N LEU A 135 23.73 -24.85 -12.65
CA LEU A 135 22.49 -24.88 -11.87
C LEU A 135 21.73 -26.22 -11.98
N THR A 136 21.70 -26.80 -13.19
CA THR A 136 20.93 -28.03 -13.48
C THR A 136 21.82 -29.25 -13.74
N LYS A 137 23.10 -29.16 -13.38
CA LYS A 137 24.07 -30.23 -13.64
C LYS A 137 23.64 -31.53 -12.93
N PRO A 138 23.49 -32.65 -13.66
CA PRO A 138 23.25 -33.93 -13.01
C PRO A 138 24.54 -34.41 -12.33
N GLY A 139 24.49 -34.62 -11.02
CA GLY A 139 25.63 -35.10 -10.22
C GLY A 139 26.34 -34.00 -9.43
N MET A 140 27.55 -34.30 -8.96
CA MET A 140 28.31 -33.37 -8.12
C MET A 140 28.92 -32.23 -8.93
N LEU A 141 28.90 -31.03 -8.38
CA LEU A 141 29.67 -29.90 -8.88
C LEU A 141 31.16 -30.14 -8.59
N ASN A 142 32.02 -29.72 -9.52
CA ASN A 142 33.45 -29.61 -9.25
C ASN A 142 33.72 -28.35 -8.41
N ASN A 143 34.96 -28.17 -7.96
CA ASN A 143 35.31 -27.04 -7.07
C ASN A 143 35.04 -25.68 -7.72
N GLU A 144 35.36 -25.49 -9.01
CA GLU A 144 35.16 -24.22 -9.72
C GLU A 144 33.66 -23.90 -9.88
N GLU A 145 32.87 -24.90 -10.27
CA GLU A 145 31.41 -24.80 -10.38
C GLU A 145 30.76 -24.50 -9.03
N PHE A 146 31.28 -25.09 -7.95
CA PHE A 146 30.79 -24.83 -6.60
C PHE A 146 31.13 -23.41 -6.11
N GLU A 147 32.35 -22.92 -6.37
CA GLU A 147 32.69 -21.52 -6.09
C GLU A 147 31.80 -20.55 -6.89
N TYR A 148 31.47 -20.90 -8.13
CA TYR A 148 30.52 -20.10 -8.92
C TYR A 148 29.10 -20.15 -8.35
N MET A 149 28.63 -21.33 -7.91
CA MET A 149 27.31 -21.48 -7.28
C MET A 149 27.18 -20.62 -6.01
N LYS A 150 28.25 -20.45 -5.23
CA LYS A 150 28.25 -19.61 -4.02
C LYS A 150 28.03 -18.12 -4.28
N LEU A 151 28.13 -17.66 -5.54
CA LEU A 151 27.89 -16.27 -5.89
C LEU A 151 26.40 -15.91 -5.91
N HIS A 152 25.48 -16.88 -5.87
CA HIS A 152 24.05 -16.59 -5.94
C HIS A 152 23.52 -15.58 -4.88
N PRO A 153 24.03 -15.50 -3.64
CA PRO A 153 23.60 -14.46 -2.69
C PRO A 153 24.19 -13.08 -2.97
N GLU A 154 25.22 -12.97 -3.81
CA GLU A 154 25.85 -11.69 -4.19
C GLU A 154 25.26 -11.12 -5.48
N ILE A 155 24.61 -11.96 -6.30
CA ILE A 155 24.04 -11.57 -7.59
C ILE A 155 22.78 -10.71 -7.43
N ALA A 156 22.02 -10.86 -6.33
CA ALA A 156 20.73 -10.20 -6.12
C ALA A 156 20.47 -9.86 -4.65
#